data_AF-A0A7Y2SN83-F1
#
_entry.id   AF-A0A7Y2SN83-F1
#
_cell.length_a   1.000
_cell.length_b   1.000
_cell.length_c   1.000
_cell.angle_alpha   90.00
_cell.angle_beta   90.00
_cell.angle_gamma   90.00
#
_symmetry.space_group_name_H-M   'P 1'
#
loop_
_entity.id
_entity.type
_entity.pdbx_description
1 polymer ?
#
loop_
_entity_poly.entity_id
_entity_poly.type
_entity_poly.pdbx_seq_one_letter_code
_entity_poly.pdbx_strand_id
1 'polypeptide(L)'
;MILYGAIFPAPPPLTARDVSETVAQTLASATPEPARASLVYQVIQPSLVLIQTQGAGDEGGLGTGVVIDDKGDILTSLHVVDGASAITVTFADGSESPAQVITAQPENDIAVLAAAQMPEQIFPATLGSPGAMRVGDDAYVVGHPLGLYGSMSAGVISGFDRSFTMPNSDRRLQGLIQVDAAINPGNSGGPLLNRNGQVIGIVAGLVNPTEQHVFIGIGFAVPINTAGGAAGLPQY
;
A
#
# COMPACT_ATOMS: atom_id res chain seq x y z
N MET A 1 9.92 -11.19 -70.85
CA MET A 1 9.09 -10.92 -69.66
C MET A 1 8.01 -11.99 -69.41
N ILE A 2 8.16 -13.23 -69.90
CA ILE A 2 7.14 -14.31 -69.71
C ILE A 2 7.67 -15.47 -68.84
N LEU A 3 9.00 -15.58 -68.65
CA LEU A 3 9.60 -16.70 -67.90
C LEU A 3 9.65 -16.51 -66.37
N TYR A 4 9.46 -15.30 -65.84
CA TYR A 4 9.63 -15.01 -64.40
C TYR A 4 8.44 -15.51 -63.54
N GLY A 5 7.22 -15.47 -64.07
CA GLY A 5 6.01 -15.89 -63.34
C GLY A 5 5.79 -17.41 -63.26
N ALA A 6 6.51 -18.21 -64.05
CA ALA A 6 6.43 -19.68 -64.00
C ALA A 6 7.32 -20.28 -62.90
N ILE A 7 8.37 -19.55 -62.49
CA ILE A 7 9.33 -20.00 -61.47
C ILE A 7 8.96 -19.44 -60.08
N PHE A 8 8.23 -18.31 -60.04
CA PHE A 8 7.73 -17.70 -58.81
C PHE A 8 6.21 -17.45 -58.91
N PRO A 9 5.37 -18.45 -58.58
CA PRO A 9 3.93 -18.23 -58.51
C PRO A 9 3.62 -17.16 -57.46
N ALA A 10 2.65 -16.28 -57.76
CA ALA A 10 2.19 -15.30 -56.80
C ALA A 10 1.68 -16.03 -55.54
N PRO A 11 1.99 -15.52 -54.34
CA PRO A 11 1.48 -16.14 -53.12
C PRO A 11 -0.05 -16.20 -53.18
N PRO A 12 -0.65 -17.31 -52.71
CA PRO A 12 -2.10 -17.44 -52.70
C PRO A 12 -2.71 -16.28 -51.90
N PRO A 13 -3.87 -15.74 -52.33
CA PRO A 13 -4.56 -14.70 -51.59
C PRO A 13 -4.94 -15.22 -50.20
N LEU A 14 -4.72 -14.40 -49.17
CA LEU A 14 -5.08 -14.74 -47.79
C LEU A 14 -6.57 -15.05 -47.70
N THR A 15 -6.90 -16.19 -47.09
CA THR A 15 -8.28 -16.55 -46.82
C THR A 15 -8.74 -15.99 -45.46
N ALA A 16 -10.04 -15.89 -45.26
CA ALA A 16 -10.60 -15.52 -43.94
C ALA A 16 -10.15 -16.48 -42.83
N ARG A 17 -9.90 -17.75 -43.18
CA ARG A 17 -9.40 -18.77 -42.26
C ARG A 17 -7.96 -18.48 -41.84
N ASP A 18 -7.08 -18.12 -42.78
CA ASP A 18 -5.68 -17.78 -42.48
C ASP A 18 -5.59 -16.56 -41.55
N VAL A 19 -6.46 -15.57 -41.76
CA VAL A 19 -6.58 -14.40 -40.88
C VAL A 19 -7.05 -14.81 -39.48
N SER A 20 -8.09 -15.63 -39.37
CA SER A 20 -8.59 -16.12 -38.07
C SER A 20 -7.57 -16.96 -37.31
N GLU A 21 -6.83 -17.84 -37.98
CA GLU A 21 -5.79 -18.67 -37.35
C GLU A 21 -4.61 -17.81 -36.88
N THR A 22 -4.20 -16.81 -37.65
CA THR A 22 -3.14 -15.86 -37.26
C THR A 22 -3.57 -15.01 -36.06
N VAL A 23 -4.82 -14.51 -36.05
CA VAL A 23 -5.36 -13.75 -34.91
C VAL A 23 -5.45 -14.63 -33.67
N ALA A 24 -5.91 -15.87 -33.79
CA ALA A 24 -5.99 -16.81 -32.68
C ALA A 24 -4.61 -17.16 -32.12
N GLN A 25 -3.61 -17.39 -32.99
CA GLN A 25 -2.23 -17.63 -32.57
C GLN A 25 -1.63 -16.40 -31.90
N THR A 26 -1.88 -15.20 -32.44
CA THR A 26 -1.39 -13.94 -31.86
C THR A 26 -1.98 -13.72 -30.48
N LEU A 27 -3.30 -13.90 -30.32
CA LEU A 27 -3.98 -13.79 -29.02
C LEU A 27 -3.52 -14.87 -28.02
N ALA A 28 -3.29 -16.11 -28.49
CA ALA A 28 -2.80 -17.20 -27.65
C ALA A 28 -1.34 -17.01 -27.21
N SER A 29 -0.54 -16.31 -28.03
CA SER A 29 0.86 -16.00 -27.75
C SER A 29 1.08 -14.67 -27.03
N ALA A 30 0.07 -13.78 -27.03
CA ALA A 30 0.14 -12.49 -26.38
C ALA A 30 0.12 -12.69 -24.87
N THR A 31 1.23 -12.39 -24.21
CA THR A 31 1.24 -12.28 -22.74
C THR A 31 0.41 -11.06 -22.36
N PRO A 32 -0.65 -11.21 -21.55
CA PRO A 32 -1.43 -10.07 -21.09
C PRO A 32 -0.53 -9.10 -20.31
N GLU A 33 -0.79 -7.80 -20.44
CA GLU A 33 -0.18 -6.81 -19.57
C GLU A 33 -0.38 -7.20 -18.10
N PRO A 34 0.62 -6.97 -17.21
CA PRO A 34 0.47 -7.26 -15.80
C PRO A 34 -0.79 -6.59 -15.22
N ALA A 35 -1.47 -7.30 -14.32
CA ALA A 35 -2.58 -6.72 -13.58
C ALA A 35 -2.13 -5.44 -12.88
N ARG A 36 -2.96 -4.39 -12.88
CA ARG A 36 -2.60 -3.09 -12.31
C ARG A 36 -2.12 -3.20 -10.85
N ALA A 37 -2.78 -4.05 -10.07
CA ALA A 37 -2.40 -4.33 -8.69
C ALA A 37 -0.94 -4.83 -8.57
N SER A 38 -0.49 -5.69 -9.49
CA SER A 38 0.89 -6.19 -9.49
C SER A 38 1.91 -5.07 -9.72
N LEU A 39 1.61 -4.12 -10.61
CA LEU A 39 2.47 -2.96 -10.85
C LEU A 39 2.50 -2.03 -9.62
N VAL A 40 1.34 -1.77 -9.02
CA VAL A 40 1.23 -0.97 -7.78
C VAL A 40 2.04 -1.61 -6.65
N TYR A 41 1.96 -2.92 -6.48
CA TYR A 41 2.72 -3.64 -5.47
C TYR A 41 4.23 -3.53 -5.69
N GLN A 42 4.70 -3.69 -6.94
CA GLN A 42 6.12 -3.55 -7.27
C GLN A 42 6.67 -2.16 -6.96
N VAL A 43 5.87 -1.11 -7.16
CA VAL A 43 6.27 0.27 -6.86
C VAL A 43 6.46 0.51 -5.35
N ILE A 44 5.56 0.00 -4.52
CA ILE A 44 5.57 0.30 -3.08
C ILE A 44 6.46 -0.65 -2.26
N GLN A 45 6.66 -1.89 -2.72
CA GLN A 45 7.29 -2.94 -1.91
C GLN A 45 8.66 -2.53 -1.32
N PRO A 46 9.55 -1.82 -2.04
CA PRO A 46 10.83 -1.39 -1.49
C PRO A 46 10.72 -0.38 -0.33
N SER A 47 9.59 0.31 -0.20
CA SER A 47 9.35 1.33 0.83
C SER A 47 8.68 0.77 2.09
N LEU A 48 8.26 -0.50 2.07
CA LEU A 48 7.54 -1.11 3.18
C LEU A 48 8.47 -1.47 4.33
N VAL A 49 7.94 -1.30 5.53
CA VAL A 49 8.61 -1.66 6.78
C VAL A 49 7.67 -2.53 7.60
N LEU A 50 8.16 -3.67 8.08
CA LEU A 50 7.51 -4.43 9.13
C LEU A 50 7.88 -3.80 10.48
N ILE A 51 6.89 -3.58 11.35
CA ILE A 51 7.12 -3.04 12.69
C ILE A 51 6.71 -4.08 13.72
N GLN A 52 7.63 -4.37 14.64
CA GLN A 52 7.39 -5.23 15.79
C GLN A 52 7.69 -4.46 17.07
N THR A 53 6.81 -4.56 18.06
CA THR A 53 6.98 -3.88 19.33
C THR A 53 6.94 -4.86 20.49
N GLN A 54 7.60 -4.49 21.60
CA GLN A 54 7.55 -5.25 22.85
C GLN A 54 6.93 -4.37 23.94
N GLY A 55 5.81 -4.82 24.52
CA GLY A 55 5.15 -4.18 25.66
C GLY A 55 5.60 -4.73 27.02
N ALA A 56 4.97 -4.24 28.10
CA ALA A 56 5.17 -4.79 29.43
C ALA A 56 4.47 -6.15 29.56
N GLY A 57 5.23 -7.23 29.83
CA GLY A 57 4.68 -8.57 30.06
C GLY A 57 4.59 -9.49 28.83
N ASP A 58 5.51 -9.34 27.86
CA ASP A 58 5.60 -10.15 26.62
C ASP A 58 4.42 -10.00 25.63
N GLU A 59 3.51 -9.04 25.84
CA GLU A 59 2.54 -8.64 24.82
C GLU A 59 3.23 -7.74 23.77
N GLY A 60 3.50 -8.31 22.61
CA GLY A 60 4.09 -7.60 21.47
C GLY A 60 3.04 -7.07 20.50
N GLY A 61 3.35 -5.94 19.86
CA GLY A 61 2.55 -5.36 18.78
C GLY A 61 3.14 -5.66 17.41
N LEU A 62 2.28 -5.63 16.39
CA LEU A 62 2.66 -5.83 15.00
C LEU A 62 1.97 -4.78 14.13
N GLY A 63 2.73 -4.15 13.24
CA GLY A 63 2.18 -3.21 12.29
C GLY A 63 3.03 -3.08 11.04
N THR A 64 2.63 -2.14 10.20
CA THR A 64 3.33 -1.76 8.98
C THR A 64 3.80 -0.32 9.11
N GLY A 65 4.90 0.01 8.46
CA GLY A 65 5.35 1.37 8.22
C GLY A 65 5.74 1.59 6.77
N VAL A 66 5.99 2.85 6.43
CA VAL A 66 6.37 3.28 5.08
C VAL A 66 7.50 4.29 5.18
N VAL A 67 8.62 4.04 4.48
CA VAL A 67 9.69 5.02 4.28
C VAL A 67 9.18 6.13 3.36
N ILE A 68 9.28 7.39 3.76
CA ILE A 68 8.65 8.53 3.05
C ILE A 68 9.62 9.59 2.54
N ASP A 69 10.88 9.59 2.98
CA ASP A 69 11.88 10.55 2.51
C ASP A 69 13.30 9.97 2.45
N ASP A 70 14.22 10.74 1.86
CA ASP A 70 15.64 10.35 1.70
C ASP A 70 16.43 10.31 3.03
N LYS A 71 15.83 10.75 4.14
CA LYS A 71 16.43 10.58 5.47
C LYS A 71 16.10 9.23 6.08
N GLY A 72 15.08 8.56 5.54
CA GLY A 72 14.59 7.30 6.07
C GLY A 72 13.50 7.47 7.11
N ASP A 73 12.79 8.60 7.16
CA ASP A 73 11.66 8.77 8.08
C ASP A 73 10.57 7.73 7.74
N ILE A 74 10.06 7.04 8.76
CA ILE A 74 9.08 5.96 8.61
C ILE A 74 7.74 6.41 9.21
N LEU A 75 6.70 6.55 8.38
CA LEU A 75 5.34 6.75 8.86
C LEU A 75 4.71 5.43 9.31
N THR A 76 3.96 5.50 10.42
CA THR A 76 3.11 4.41 10.89
C THR A 76 1.93 4.96 11.71
N SER A 77 1.04 4.09 12.18
CA SER A 77 -0.01 4.44 13.13
C SER A 77 0.55 4.52 14.54
N LEU A 78 0.17 5.54 15.31
CA LEU A 78 0.67 5.73 16.67
C LEU A 78 0.32 4.53 17.57
N HIS A 79 -0.89 3.98 17.49
CA HIS A 79 -1.29 2.83 18.31
C HIS A 79 -0.46 1.55 18.07
N VAL A 80 0.33 1.47 16.99
CA VAL A 80 1.25 0.35 16.75
C VAL A 80 2.45 0.41 17.71
N VAL A 81 2.87 1.63 18.07
CA VAL A 81 4.11 1.92 18.78
C VAL A 81 3.92 2.57 20.16
N ASP A 82 2.69 2.98 20.48
CA ASP A 82 2.38 3.61 21.75
C ASP A 82 2.63 2.67 22.94
N GLY A 83 3.28 3.19 23.97
CA GLY A 83 3.67 2.41 25.16
C GLY A 83 4.70 1.29 24.93
N ALA A 84 5.25 1.15 23.73
CA ALA A 84 6.27 0.14 23.43
C ALA A 84 7.58 0.43 24.18
N SER A 85 8.13 -0.60 24.83
CA SER A 85 9.45 -0.54 25.48
C SER A 85 10.60 -0.72 24.49
N ALA A 86 10.35 -1.42 23.38
CA ALA A 86 11.26 -1.59 22.27
C ALA A 86 10.48 -1.66 20.95
N ILE A 87 11.07 -1.10 19.89
CA ILE A 87 10.55 -1.12 18.53
C ILE A 87 11.65 -1.65 17.62
N THR A 88 11.34 -2.70 16.86
CA THR A 88 12.19 -3.23 15.79
C THR A 88 11.50 -2.99 14.46
N VAL A 89 12.25 -2.49 13.50
CA VAL A 89 11.83 -2.35 12.11
C VAL A 89 12.58 -3.35 11.23
N THR A 90 11.87 -3.99 10.30
CA THR A 90 12.47 -4.83 9.24
C THR A 90 12.15 -4.22 7.89
N PHE A 91 13.19 -3.88 7.13
CA PHE A 91 13.08 -3.26 5.81
C PHE A 91 12.82 -4.29 4.70
N ALA A 92 12.58 -3.80 3.49
CA ALA A 92 12.29 -4.61 2.31
C ALA A 92 13.41 -5.57 1.88
N ASP A 93 14.66 -5.27 2.22
CA ASP A 93 15.82 -6.13 1.99
C ASP A 93 16.02 -7.20 3.09
N GLY A 94 15.17 -7.17 4.13
CA GLY A 94 15.25 -8.06 5.29
C GLY A 94 16.19 -7.56 6.39
N SER A 95 16.84 -6.40 6.24
CA SER A 95 17.64 -5.81 7.30
C SER A 95 16.75 -5.36 8.47
N GLU A 96 17.25 -5.54 9.69
CA GLU A 96 16.56 -5.18 10.92
C GLU A 96 17.30 -4.05 11.64
N SER A 97 16.54 -3.16 12.27
CA SER A 97 17.09 -2.10 13.12
C SER A 97 16.17 -1.81 14.30
N PRO A 98 16.72 -1.50 15.49
CA PRO A 98 15.98 -0.78 16.51
C PRO A 98 15.49 0.56 15.97
N ALA A 99 14.32 1.02 16.42
CA ALA A 99 13.77 2.31 16.04
C ALA A 99 13.24 3.09 17.24
N GLN A 100 13.10 4.41 17.07
CA GLN A 100 12.53 5.30 18.08
C GLN A 100 11.48 6.19 17.44
N VAL A 101 10.45 6.53 18.22
CA VAL A 101 9.47 7.55 17.83
C VAL A 101 10.13 8.92 17.90
N ILE A 102 10.23 9.62 16.77
CA ILE A 102 10.77 10.98 16.71
C ILE A 102 9.67 12.04 16.68
N THR A 103 8.47 11.68 16.24
CA THR A 103 7.29 12.56 16.25
C THR A 103 6.03 11.71 16.43
N ALA A 104 5.08 12.22 17.20
CA ALA A 104 3.76 11.62 17.39
C ALA A 104 2.69 12.70 17.22
N GLN A 105 1.59 12.33 16.57
CA GLN A 105 0.37 13.13 16.46
C GLN A 105 -0.80 12.31 16.99
N PRO A 106 -1.03 12.31 18.32
CA PRO A 106 -2.08 11.53 18.93
C PRO A 106 -3.47 11.79 18.35
N GLU A 107 -3.78 13.03 17.96
CA GLU A 107 -5.05 13.45 17.37
C GLU A 107 -5.36 12.80 16.02
N ASN A 108 -4.33 12.41 15.28
CA ASN A 108 -4.44 11.77 13.97
C ASN A 108 -4.06 10.28 14.00
N ASP A 109 -3.61 9.78 15.15
CA ASP A 109 -3.08 8.43 15.31
C ASP A 109 -1.88 8.14 14.38
N ILE A 110 -0.98 9.10 14.23
CA ILE A 110 0.23 8.99 13.40
C ILE A 110 1.49 9.07 14.26
N ALA A 111 2.50 8.28 13.89
CA ALA A 111 3.86 8.39 14.42
C ALA A 111 4.88 8.39 13.27
N VAL A 112 6.00 9.08 13.49
CA VAL A 112 7.20 9.03 12.66
C VAL A 112 8.28 8.32 13.46
N LEU A 113 8.87 7.29 12.86
CA LEU A 113 9.99 6.55 13.45
C LEU A 113 11.30 6.90 12.73
N ALA A 114 12.39 6.89 13.49
CA ALA A 114 13.74 6.85 12.96
C ALA A 114 14.40 5.52 13.36
N ALA A 115 14.95 4.81 12.38
CA ALA A 115 15.75 3.62 12.63
C ALA A 115 17.17 4.01 13.07
N ALA A 116 17.77 3.22 13.97
CA ALA A 116 19.14 3.42 14.42
C ALA A 116 20.17 3.08 13.32
N GLN A 117 19.84 2.15 12.43
CA GLN A 117 20.60 1.81 11.23
C GLN A 117 19.65 1.74 10.02
N MET A 118 20.03 2.38 8.92
CA MET A 118 19.33 2.28 7.63
C MET A 118 20.04 1.26 6.73
N PRO A 119 19.32 0.59 5.81
CA PRO A 119 19.95 -0.18 4.75
C PRO A 119 20.79 0.72 3.83
N GLU A 120 21.70 0.11 3.07
CA GLU A 120 22.59 0.84 2.14
C GLU A 120 21.79 1.63 1.08
N GLN A 121 20.65 1.08 0.67
CA GLN A 121 19.74 1.73 -0.27
C GLN A 121 18.36 1.81 0.36
N ILE A 122 17.77 3.01 0.29
CA ILE A 122 16.40 3.28 0.70
C ILE A 122 15.60 3.75 -0.51
N PHE A 123 14.33 3.39 -0.53
CA PHE A 123 13.42 3.75 -1.62
C PHE A 123 12.19 4.42 -1.00
N PRO A 124 12.19 5.76 -0.88
CA PRO A 124 11.04 6.49 -0.35
C PRO A 124 9.79 6.27 -1.21
N ALA A 125 8.65 6.11 -0.56
CA ALA A 125 7.38 5.96 -1.26
C ALA A 125 7.01 7.28 -1.96
N THR A 126 6.49 7.18 -3.18
CA THR A 126 5.94 8.36 -3.87
C THR A 126 4.61 8.75 -3.22
N LEU A 127 4.47 10.01 -2.81
CA LEU A 127 3.25 10.51 -2.18
C LEU A 127 2.30 11.09 -3.24
N GLY A 128 1.02 10.75 -3.13
CA GLY A 128 -0.06 11.26 -3.98
C GLY A 128 -0.89 12.32 -3.27
N SER A 129 -1.82 12.96 -3.99
CA SER A 129 -2.78 13.89 -3.39
C SER A 129 -4.13 13.19 -3.13
N PRO A 130 -4.59 13.13 -1.88
CA PRO A 130 -5.93 12.62 -1.55
C PRO A 130 -7.04 13.48 -2.16
N GLY A 131 -6.81 14.79 -2.30
CA GLY A 131 -7.78 15.74 -2.87
C GLY A 131 -8.04 15.55 -4.37
N ALA A 132 -7.18 14.80 -5.06
CA ALA A 132 -7.39 14.41 -6.46
C ALA A 132 -8.23 13.13 -6.60
N MET A 133 -8.50 12.42 -5.51
CA MET A 133 -9.20 11.14 -5.50
C MET A 133 -10.72 11.31 -5.47
N ARG A 134 -11.44 10.27 -5.90
CA ARG A 134 -12.90 10.21 -5.95
C ARG A 134 -13.41 8.89 -5.38
N VAL A 135 -14.65 8.91 -4.90
CA VAL A 135 -15.35 7.66 -4.55
C VAL A 135 -15.45 6.78 -5.79
N GLY A 136 -15.07 5.51 -5.66
CA GLY A 136 -14.99 4.54 -6.74
C GLY A 136 -13.62 4.41 -7.41
N ASP A 137 -12.66 5.29 -7.10
CA ASP A 137 -11.28 5.11 -7.57
C ASP A 137 -10.64 3.86 -6.94
N ASP A 138 -9.79 3.16 -7.70
CA ASP A 138 -9.03 1.99 -7.22
C ASP A 138 -8.25 2.33 -5.95
N ALA A 139 -8.42 1.50 -4.93
CA ALA A 139 -7.73 1.59 -3.66
C ALA A 139 -6.97 0.29 -3.38
N TYR A 140 -5.70 0.42 -3.00
CA TYR A 140 -4.88 -0.73 -2.63
C TYR A 140 -4.29 -0.54 -1.24
N VAL A 141 -4.37 -1.57 -0.41
CA VAL A 141 -3.74 -1.60 0.90
C VAL A 141 -2.63 -2.64 0.84
N VAL A 142 -1.46 -2.27 1.36
CA VAL A 142 -0.34 -3.19 1.50
C VAL A 142 0.14 -3.17 2.95
N GLY A 143 0.53 -4.31 3.48
CA GLY A 143 1.06 -4.39 4.83
C GLY A 143 1.41 -5.79 5.27
N HIS A 144 1.45 -5.99 6.59
CA HIS A 144 1.93 -7.22 7.23
C HIS A 144 0.84 -7.85 8.11
N PRO A 145 -0.37 -8.14 7.57
CA PRO A 145 -1.47 -8.68 8.35
C PRO A 145 -1.06 -10.00 9.01
N LEU A 146 -1.24 -10.09 10.34
CA LEU A 146 -0.94 -11.31 11.10
C LEU A 146 0.52 -11.82 10.90
N GLY A 147 1.44 -10.93 10.54
CA GLY A 147 2.85 -11.24 10.27
C GLY A 147 3.14 -11.72 8.84
N LEU A 148 2.11 -11.77 7.98
CA LEU A 148 2.26 -12.17 6.58
C LEU A 148 2.86 -11.02 5.77
N TYR A 149 4.17 -11.12 5.52
CA TYR A 149 4.96 -10.07 4.91
C TYR A 149 4.46 -9.65 3.53
N GLY A 150 4.31 -8.34 3.31
CA GLY A 150 3.98 -7.77 2.00
C GLY A 150 2.63 -8.22 1.42
N SER A 151 1.62 -8.44 2.25
CA SER A 151 0.29 -8.80 1.76
C SER A 151 -0.40 -7.59 1.13
N MET A 152 -1.05 -7.78 -0.01
CA MET A 152 -1.81 -6.76 -0.72
C MET A 152 -3.29 -7.12 -0.78
N SER A 153 -4.16 -6.11 -0.60
CA SER A 153 -5.58 -6.19 -0.92
C SER A 153 -5.99 -5.03 -1.84
N ALA A 154 -7.10 -5.22 -2.56
CA ALA A 154 -7.63 -4.24 -3.50
C ALA A 154 -9.12 -4.01 -3.24
N GLY A 155 -9.58 -2.81 -3.51
CA GLY A 155 -10.95 -2.35 -3.40
C GLY A 155 -11.09 -0.98 -4.06
N VAL A 156 -11.99 -0.16 -3.54
CA VAL A 156 -12.21 1.22 -3.97
C VAL A 156 -12.22 2.18 -2.78
N ILE A 157 -12.05 3.46 -3.07
CA ILE A 157 -12.41 4.51 -2.12
C ILE A 157 -13.93 4.54 -1.99
N SER A 158 -14.44 4.23 -0.80
CA SER A 158 -15.87 4.18 -0.50
C SER A 158 -16.43 5.51 0.03
N GLY A 159 -15.56 6.44 0.45
CA GLY A 159 -15.98 7.72 1.02
C GLY A 159 -14.83 8.55 1.60
N PHE A 160 -15.13 9.80 1.89
CA PHE A 160 -14.22 10.76 2.53
C PHE A 160 -14.88 11.40 3.76
N ASP A 161 -14.12 12.21 4.48
CA ASP A 161 -14.57 12.97 5.66
C ASP A 161 -15.26 12.10 6.70
N ARG A 162 -14.78 10.86 6.85
CA ARG A 162 -15.30 9.95 7.85
C ARG A 162 -14.69 10.26 9.20
N SER A 163 -15.43 9.91 10.23
CA SER A 163 -14.94 9.96 11.61
C SER A 163 -15.10 8.60 12.26
N PHE A 164 -14.13 8.25 13.09
CA PHE A 164 -14.07 6.97 13.79
C PHE A 164 -13.64 7.19 15.23
N THR A 165 -14.32 6.54 16.17
CA THR A 165 -13.87 6.49 17.56
C THR A 165 -13.06 5.22 17.75
N MET A 166 -11.81 5.36 18.18
CA MET A 166 -10.93 4.23 18.42
C MET A 166 -11.52 3.30 19.48
N PRO A 167 -11.43 1.96 19.33
CA PRO A 167 -11.86 1.04 20.37
C PRO A 167 -11.09 1.31 21.67
N ASN A 168 -11.77 1.21 22.81
CA ASN A 168 -11.18 1.40 24.14
C ASN A 168 -10.50 2.77 24.35
N SER A 169 -10.89 3.79 23.58
CA SER A 169 -10.35 5.13 23.67
C SER A 169 -11.44 6.16 23.39
N ASP A 170 -11.42 7.29 24.09
CA ASP A 170 -12.29 8.44 23.78
C ASP A 170 -11.80 9.23 22.56
N ARG A 171 -10.71 8.78 21.93
CA ARG A 171 -10.12 9.44 20.76
C ARG A 171 -10.99 9.23 19.53
N ARG A 172 -11.47 10.36 18.99
CA ARG A 172 -12.19 10.44 17.72
C ARG A 172 -11.29 10.97 16.61
N LEU A 173 -10.96 10.10 15.67
CA LEU A 173 -10.31 10.45 14.42
C LEU A 173 -11.33 11.04 13.45
N GLN A 174 -10.91 12.00 12.63
CA GLN A 174 -11.75 12.76 11.70
C GLN A 174 -11.04 12.96 10.37
N GLY A 175 -11.79 13.29 9.32
CA GLY A 175 -11.22 13.53 7.98
C GLY A 175 -10.69 12.25 7.31
N LEU A 176 -11.19 11.08 7.70
CA LEU A 176 -10.66 9.79 7.23
C LEU A 176 -11.17 9.44 5.82
N ILE A 177 -10.32 8.74 5.07
CA ILE A 177 -10.67 8.06 3.83
C ILE A 177 -11.25 6.68 4.19
N GLN A 178 -12.40 6.35 3.62
CA GLN A 178 -13.00 5.02 3.74
C GLN A 178 -12.66 4.17 2.53
N VAL A 179 -12.32 2.90 2.76
CA VAL A 179 -12.06 1.91 1.71
C VAL A 179 -12.71 0.58 2.06
N ASP A 180 -12.97 -0.24 1.05
CA ASP A 180 -13.44 -1.62 1.19
C ASP A 180 -12.35 -2.68 0.88
N ALA A 181 -11.12 -2.24 0.58
CA ALA A 181 -9.95 -3.11 0.53
C ALA A 181 -9.74 -3.80 1.89
N ALA A 182 -9.45 -5.11 1.85
CA ALA A 182 -9.32 -5.90 3.07
C ALA A 182 -8.23 -5.38 4.01
N ILE A 183 -8.62 -5.01 5.23
CA ILE A 183 -7.74 -4.55 6.30
C ILE A 183 -7.94 -5.46 7.51
N ASN A 184 -6.85 -6.03 8.00
CA ASN A 184 -6.76 -6.89 9.20
C ASN A 184 -5.66 -6.39 10.14
N PRO A 185 -5.63 -6.82 11.42
CA PRO A 185 -4.52 -6.52 12.34
C PRO A 185 -3.16 -6.78 11.68
N GLY A 186 -2.24 -5.80 11.79
CA GLY A 186 -0.94 -5.78 11.10
C GLY A 186 -0.89 -4.89 9.85
N ASN A 187 -2.03 -4.49 9.27
CA ASN A 187 -2.05 -3.45 8.21
C ASN A 187 -1.93 -2.03 8.76
N SER A 188 -2.27 -1.80 10.04
CA SER A 188 -2.16 -0.48 10.67
C SER A 188 -0.76 0.12 10.46
N GLY A 189 -0.73 1.38 10.07
CA GLY A 189 0.46 2.12 9.67
C GLY A 189 0.94 1.89 8.23
N GLY A 190 0.34 0.94 7.51
CA GLY A 190 0.67 0.67 6.11
C GLY A 190 0.07 1.67 5.12
N PRO A 191 0.54 1.68 3.85
CA PRO A 191 0.07 2.62 2.86
C PRO A 191 -1.30 2.23 2.29
N LEU A 192 -2.16 3.24 2.15
CA LEU A 192 -3.25 3.24 1.19
C LEU A 192 -2.75 3.88 -0.12
N LEU A 193 -2.88 3.16 -1.22
CA LEU A 193 -2.31 3.52 -2.53
C LEU A 193 -3.39 3.74 -3.57
N ASN A 194 -3.13 4.68 -4.48
CA ASN A 194 -3.91 4.84 -5.70
C ASN A 194 -3.39 3.92 -6.84
N ARG A 195 -4.04 3.99 -8.01
CA ARG A 195 -3.68 3.22 -9.21
C ARG A 195 -2.30 3.45 -9.81
N ASN A 196 -1.54 4.41 -9.29
CA ASN A 196 -0.17 4.70 -9.72
C ASN A 196 0.86 4.23 -8.69
N GLY A 197 0.43 3.58 -7.60
CA GLY A 197 1.32 3.18 -6.50
C GLY A 197 1.75 4.35 -5.62
N GLN A 198 1.02 5.47 -5.67
CA GLN A 198 1.30 6.62 -4.83
C GLN A 198 0.53 6.51 -3.51
N VAL A 199 1.18 6.81 -2.40
CA VAL A 199 0.57 6.81 -1.07
C VAL A 199 -0.38 8.00 -0.95
N ILE A 200 -1.66 7.72 -0.74
CA ILE A 200 -2.72 8.72 -0.49
C ILE A 200 -3.23 8.68 0.96
N GLY A 201 -2.82 7.70 1.75
CA GLY A 201 -3.12 7.68 3.17
C GLY A 201 -2.34 6.62 3.93
N ILE A 202 -2.43 6.68 5.26
CA ILE A 202 -1.88 5.70 6.19
C ILE A 202 -3.04 4.97 6.86
N VAL A 203 -3.07 3.64 6.74
CA VAL A 203 -4.14 2.80 7.26
C VAL A 203 -4.16 2.91 8.78
N ALA A 204 -5.27 3.38 9.36
CA ALA A 204 -5.46 3.43 10.81
C ALA A 204 -6.03 2.11 11.36
N GLY A 205 -6.70 1.33 10.51
CA GLY A 205 -7.30 0.04 10.88
C GLY A 205 -8.70 -0.13 10.32
N LEU A 206 -9.40 -1.14 10.82
CA LEU A 206 -10.78 -1.47 10.47
C LEU A 206 -11.74 -1.00 11.56
N VAL A 207 -12.98 -0.70 11.16
CA VAL A 207 -14.09 -0.59 12.10
C VAL A 207 -14.73 -1.94 12.27
N ASN A 208 -14.70 -2.49 13.48
CA ASN A 208 -15.62 -3.56 13.84
C ASN A 208 -16.54 -3.07 14.96
N PRO A 209 -17.87 -2.98 14.73
CA PRO A 209 -18.83 -2.67 15.79
C PRO A 209 -19.03 -3.85 16.78
N THR A 210 -18.38 -4.98 16.53
CA THR A 210 -18.31 -6.15 17.41
C THR A 210 -16.91 -6.27 18.00
N GLU A 211 -16.75 -6.97 19.12
CA GLU A 211 -15.42 -7.29 19.70
C GLU A 211 -14.59 -8.27 18.85
N GLN A 212 -15.13 -8.71 17.71
CA GLN A 212 -14.46 -9.65 16.82
C GLN A 212 -13.44 -8.90 15.95
N HIS A 213 -12.25 -9.47 15.81
CA HIS A 213 -11.17 -8.88 15.00
C HIS A 213 -11.27 -9.34 13.54
N VAL A 214 -12.44 -9.15 12.92
CA VAL A 214 -12.70 -9.53 11.52
C VAL A 214 -12.96 -8.31 10.66
N PHE A 215 -12.48 -8.34 9.42
CA PHE A 215 -12.81 -7.31 8.44
C PHE A 215 -14.24 -7.47 7.93
N ILE A 216 -15.03 -6.39 7.96
CA ILE A 216 -16.45 -6.38 7.55
C ILE A 216 -16.71 -5.54 6.29
N GLY A 217 -15.67 -5.15 5.56
CA GLY A 217 -15.80 -4.29 4.36
C GLY A 217 -15.68 -2.79 4.62
N ILE A 218 -15.26 -2.38 5.82
CA ILE A 218 -15.09 -0.96 6.18
C ILE A 218 -13.72 -0.76 6.83
N GLY A 219 -12.82 -0.13 6.09
CA GLY A 219 -11.50 0.30 6.57
C GLY A 219 -11.33 1.81 6.50
N PHE A 220 -10.43 2.33 7.33
CA PHE A 220 -10.09 3.74 7.35
C PHE A 220 -8.59 4.02 7.20
N ALA A 221 -8.29 5.09 6.49
CA ALA A 221 -6.95 5.65 6.37
C ALA A 221 -6.95 7.15 6.67
N VAL A 222 -5.90 7.60 7.34
CA VAL A 222 -5.58 9.02 7.55
C VAL A 222 -5.01 9.56 6.24
N PRO A 223 -5.55 10.65 5.66
CA PRO A 223 -5.01 11.25 4.44
C PRO A 223 -3.51 11.58 4.54
N ILE A 224 -2.75 11.36 3.47
CA ILE A 224 -1.29 11.54 3.51
C ILE A 224 -0.85 12.99 3.71
N ASN A 225 -1.66 13.98 3.36
CA ASN A 225 -1.37 15.39 3.66
C ASN A 225 -1.47 15.69 5.16
N THR A 226 -2.40 15.03 5.87
CA THR A 226 -2.48 15.07 7.34
C THR A 226 -1.30 14.32 7.95
N ALA A 227 -1.05 13.07 7.53
CA ALA A 227 0.02 12.24 8.10
C ALA A 227 1.43 12.77 7.80
N GLY A 228 1.67 13.25 6.57
CA GLY A 228 2.95 13.80 6.14
C GLY A 228 3.33 15.09 6.87
N GLY A 229 2.35 15.82 7.42
CA GLY A 229 2.63 16.95 8.31
C GLY A 229 3.46 16.56 9.54
N ALA A 230 3.33 15.32 10.03
CA ALA A 230 4.14 14.81 11.15
C ALA A 230 5.63 14.68 10.79
N ALA A 231 5.94 14.42 9.52
CA ALA A 231 7.30 14.30 9.00
C ALA A 231 7.83 15.61 8.38
N GLY A 232 7.11 16.72 8.54
CA GLY A 232 7.50 18.01 7.96
C GLY A 232 7.39 18.07 6.43
N LEU A 233 6.59 17.18 5.82
CA LEU A 233 6.36 17.18 4.38
C LEU A 233 5.39 18.33 3.97
N PRO A 234 5.49 18.83 2.73
CA PRO A 234 4.60 19.88 2.24
C PRO A 234 3.13 19.43 2.26
N GLN A 235 2.23 20.33 2.65
CA GLN A 235 0.78 20.10 2.59
C GLN A 235 0.25 20.64 1.27
N TYR A 236 -0.01 19.75 0.32
CA TYR A 236 -0.65 20.05 -0.97
C TYR A 236 -1.94 19.25 -1.15
#